data_AF-A0A2K4FBV3-F1
#
_entry.id   AF-A0A2K4FBV3-F1
#
_cell.length_a   1.000
_cell.length_b   1.000
_cell.length_c   1.000
_cell.angle_alpha   90.00
_cell.angle_beta   90.00
_cell.angle_gamma   90.00
#
_symmetry.space_group_name_H-M   'P 1'
#
loop_
_entity.id
_entity.type
_entity.pdbx_description
1 polymer ?
#
loop_
_entity_poly.entity_id
_entity_poly.type
_entity_poly.pdbx_seq_one_letter_code
_entity_poly.pdbx_strand_id
1 'polypeptide(L)'
;MKQNLKLRTLIIAIIFGVLFFLINIFSKHEASTLVILGKSVLAALVFALLYYTLFALLNTPERKFKFGVTIPIAMLLGIILGAIVATIKIGIIVGLIVGIIAGYVWEFIAKQRGNGGK
;
A
#
# COMPACT_ATOMS: atom_id res chain seq x y z
N MET A 1 -14.43 -8.82 14.28
CA MET A 1 -13.96 -7.97 13.15
C MET A 1 -12.60 -7.28 13.36
N LYS A 2 -12.22 -6.84 14.57
CA LYS A 2 -10.91 -6.17 14.83
C LYS A 2 -9.66 -7.04 14.60
N GLN A 3 -9.75 -8.36 14.81
CA GLN A 3 -8.61 -9.30 14.73
C GLN A 3 -8.11 -9.50 13.28
N ASN A 4 -9.02 -9.62 12.31
CA ASN A 4 -8.69 -9.79 10.89
C ASN A 4 -7.99 -8.57 10.28
N LEU A 5 -8.24 -7.37 10.81
CA LEU A 5 -7.62 -6.13 10.33
C LEU A 5 -6.13 -6.06 10.66
N LYS A 6 -5.76 -6.41 11.90
CA LYS A 6 -4.36 -6.42 12.35
C LYS A 6 -3.56 -7.43 11.56
N LEU A 7 -4.11 -8.62 11.36
CA LEU A 7 -3.48 -9.68 10.57
C LEU A 7 -3.32 -9.27 9.11
N ARG A 8 -4.36 -8.66 8.50
CA ARG A 8 -4.29 -8.19 7.11
C ARG A 8 -3.27 -7.07 6.91
N THR A 9 -3.20 -6.13 7.86
CA THR A 9 -2.18 -5.06 7.89
C THR A 9 -0.79 -5.65 7.95
N LEU A 10 -0.57 -6.62 8.85
CA LEU A 10 0.71 -7.29 9.03
C LEU A 10 1.12 -8.04 7.77
N ILE A 11 0.22 -8.83 7.17
CA ILE A 11 0.47 -9.58 5.93
C ILE A 11 0.87 -8.62 4.80
N ILE A 12 0.11 -7.55 4.60
CA ILE A 12 0.39 -6.57 3.53
C ILE A 12 1.73 -5.88 3.79
N ALA A 13 2.02 -5.47 5.03
CA ALA A 13 3.30 -4.85 5.38
C ALA A 13 4.50 -5.79 5.14
N ILE A 14 4.34 -7.08 5.47
CA ILE A 14 5.37 -8.10 5.19
C ILE A 14 5.57 -8.24 3.68
N ILE A 15 4.49 -8.40 2.90
CA ILE A 15 4.56 -8.49 1.43
C ILE A 15 5.27 -7.27 0.85
N PHE A 16 4.92 -6.08 1.34
CA PHE A 16 5.53 -4.82 0.90
C PHE A 16 7.03 -4.75 1.22
N GLY A 17 7.41 -5.16 2.43
CA GLY A 17 8.80 -5.23 2.86
C GLY A 17 9.63 -6.21 2.03
N VAL A 18 9.08 -7.40 1.76
CA VAL A 18 9.71 -8.43 0.92
C VAL A 18 9.89 -7.93 -0.50
N LEU A 19 8.87 -7.33 -1.11
CA LEU A 19 8.97 -6.79 -2.47
C LEU A 19 9.98 -5.65 -2.57
N PHE A 20 9.99 -4.75 -1.60
CA PHE A 20 10.98 -3.68 -1.55
C PHE A 20 12.41 -4.23 -1.41
N PHE A 21 12.60 -5.27 -0.61
CA PHE A 21 13.88 -5.97 -0.47
C PHE A 21 14.32 -6.60 -1.79
N LEU A 22 13.45 -7.39 -2.43
CA LEU A 22 13.73 -8.05 -3.71
C LEU A 22 14.09 -7.02 -4.79
N ILE A 23 13.32 -5.94 -4.91
CA ILE A 23 13.61 -4.90 -5.89
C ILE A 23 14.96 -4.24 -5.62
N ASN A 24 15.29 -3.92 -4.36
CA ASN A 24 16.55 -3.26 -4.05
C ASN A 24 17.77 -4.17 -4.21
N ILE A 25 17.66 -5.48 -3.94
CA ILE A 25 18.78 -6.41 -4.14
C ILE A 25 19.04 -6.68 -5.62
N PHE A 26 18.00 -6.75 -6.45
CA PHE A 26 18.15 -6.90 -7.90
C PHE A 26 18.54 -5.61 -8.63
N SER A 27 18.33 -4.44 -8.01
CA SER A 27 18.62 -3.13 -8.63
C SER A 27 20.03 -2.59 -8.35
N LYS A 28 20.86 -3.26 -7.53
CA LYS A 28 22.19 -2.73 -7.15
C LYS A 28 23.32 -3.76 -7.31
N HIS A 29 24.42 -3.29 -7.89
CA HIS A 29 25.66 -4.07 -8.02
C HIS A 29 26.62 -3.98 -6.81
N GLU A 30 26.54 -2.98 -5.92
CA GLU A 30 27.62 -2.73 -4.93
C GLU A 30 27.19 -2.33 -3.48
N ALA A 31 25.92 -2.45 -3.10
CA ALA A 31 25.53 -2.15 -1.71
C ALA A 31 25.58 -3.40 -0.83
N SER A 32 26.15 -3.28 0.38
CA SER A 32 26.11 -4.34 1.39
C SER A 32 24.67 -4.79 1.67
N THR A 33 24.44 -6.10 1.61
CA THR A 33 23.14 -6.74 1.84
C THR A 33 22.49 -6.29 3.15
N LEU A 34 23.29 -6.05 4.20
CA LEU A 34 22.82 -5.57 5.49
C LEU A 34 22.13 -4.19 5.39
N VAL A 35 22.69 -3.29 4.57
CA VAL A 35 22.14 -1.94 4.36
C VAL A 35 20.82 -2.01 3.59
N ILE A 36 20.72 -2.92 2.61
CA ILE A 36 19.49 -3.15 1.84
C ILE A 36 18.40 -3.72 2.75
N LEU A 37 18.75 -4.69 3.59
CA LEU A 37 17.83 -5.30 4.54
C LEU A 37 17.31 -4.27 5.55
N GLY A 38 18.19 -3.45 6.13
CA GLY A 38 17.79 -2.37 7.03
C GLY A 38 16.84 -1.35 6.38
N LYS A 39 17.11 -0.93 5.14
CA LYS A 39 16.20 -0.04 4.39
C LYS A 39 14.84 -0.68 4.10
N SER A 40 14.82 -1.99 3.86
CA SER A 40 13.59 -2.73 3.56
C SER A 40 12.72 -2.93 4.80
N VAL A 41 13.34 -3.23 5.94
CA VAL A 41 12.66 -3.26 7.24
C VAL A 41 12.09 -1.88 7.57
N LEU A 42 12.88 -0.82 7.40
CA LEU A 42 12.42 0.54 7.64
C LEU A 42 11.24 0.92 6.73
N ALA A 43 11.32 0.58 5.44
CA ALA A 43 10.22 0.80 4.50
C ALA A 43 8.94 0.06 4.90
N ALA A 44 9.06 -1.21 5.34
CA ALA A 44 7.93 -2.00 5.83
C ALA A 44 7.30 -1.38 7.09
N LEU A 45 8.12 -0.92 8.02
CA LEU A 45 7.66 -0.25 9.24
C LEU A 45 6.93 1.07 8.95
N VAL A 46 7.51 1.89 8.08
CA VAL A 46 6.88 3.15 7.64
C VAL A 46 5.55 2.87 6.94
N PHE A 47 5.51 1.88 6.04
CA PHE A 47 4.26 1.50 5.38
C PHE A 47 3.21 1.00 6.38
N ALA A 48 3.61 0.15 7.34
CA ALA A 48 2.71 -0.34 8.38
C ALA A 48 2.14 0.80 9.23
N LEU A 49 2.97 1.76 9.63
CA LEU A 49 2.55 2.93 10.39
C LEU A 49 1.56 3.79 9.60
N LEU A 50 1.86 4.08 8.32
CA LEU A 50 0.98 4.85 7.45
C LEU A 50 -0.36 4.14 7.23
N TYR A 51 -0.33 2.85 6.93
CA TYR A 51 -1.54 2.05 6.72
C TYR A 51 -2.40 1.96 7.99
N TYR A 52 -1.77 1.77 9.15
CA TYR A 52 -2.47 1.76 10.44
C TYR A 52 -3.11 3.12 10.74
N THR A 53 -2.37 4.22 10.53
CA THR A 53 -2.85 5.59 10.75
C THR A 53 -4.04 5.90 9.84
N LEU A 54 -3.95 5.54 8.56
CA LEU A 54 -5.07 5.67 7.63
C LEU A 54 -6.29 4.88 8.11
N PHE A 55 -6.11 3.65 8.55
CA PHE A 55 -7.19 2.83 9.12
C PHE A 55 -7.80 3.41 10.40
N ALA A 56 -7.00 4.12 11.19
CA ALA A 56 -7.48 4.80 12.39
C ALA A 56 -8.34 6.02 12.05
N LEU A 57 -7.96 6.78 11.01
CA LEU A 57 -8.67 7.99 10.56
C LEU A 57 -10.00 7.72 9.85
N LEU A 58 -10.18 6.54 9.28
CA LEU A 58 -11.44 6.20 8.61
C LEU A 58 -12.54 5.88 9.64
N ASN A 59 -13.68 6.55 9.55
CA ASN A 59 -14.74 6.45 10.56
C ASN A 59 -15.62 5.19 10.43
N THR A 60 -15.74 4.61 9.24
CA THR A 60 -16.65 3.48 9.00
C THR A 60 -15.92 2.20 8.59
N PRO A 61 -16.41 1.01 8.99
CA PRO A 61 -15.84 -0.28 8.56
C PRO A 61 -15.79 -0.46 7.04
N GLU A 62 -16.76 0.10 6.33
CA GLU A 62 -16.81 0.04 4.86
C GLU A 62 -15.72 0.87 4.20
N ARG A 63 -15.48 2.11 4.67
CA ARG A 63 -14.39 2.93 4.13
C ARG A 63 -13.05 2.27 4.43
N LYS A 64 -12.88 1.75 5.65
CA LYS A 64 -11.71 0.94 6.04
C LYS A 64 -11.46 -0.21 5.07
N PHE A 65 -12.49 -0.94 4.67
CA PHE A 65 -12.36 -2.01 3.68
C PHE A 65 -11.93 -1.48 2.30
N LYS A 66 -12.62 -0.46 1.77
CA LYS A 66 -12.34 0.10 0.43
C LYS A 66 -10.92 0.63 0.31
N PHE A 67 -10.51 1.50 1.23
CA PHE A 67 -9.16 2.08 1.25
C PHE A 67 -8.09 1.04 1.63
N GLY A 68 -8.43 0.09 2.50
CA GLY A 68 -7.54 -1.01 2.85
C GLY A 68 -7.30 -2.05 1.75
N VAL A 69 -8.09 -2.03 0.69
CA VAL A 69 -7.85 -2.86 -0.51
C VAL A 69 -7.16 -2.04 -1.59
N THR A 70 -7.69 -0.86 -1.89
CA THR A 70 -7.22 -0.03 -3.01
C THR A 70 -5.79 0.46 -2.84
N ILE A 71 -5.40 0.93 -1.65
CA ILE A 71 -4.06 1.50 -1.42
C ILE A 71 -2.95 0.45 -1.52
N PRO A 72 -3.04 -0.71 -0.85
CA PRO A 72 -2.05 -1.78 -1.02
C PRO A 72 -1.88 -2.20 -2.47
N ILE A 73 -2.98 -2.42 -3.20
CA ILE A 73 -2.93 -2.86 -4.60
C ILE A 73 -2.27 -1.79 -5.48
N ALA A 74 -2.70 -0.53 -5.35
CA ALA A 74 -2.12 0.56 -6.14
C ALA A 74 -0.64 0.81 -5.82
N MET A 75 -0.24 0.66 -4.56
CA MET A 75 1.16 0.74 -4.14
C MET A 75 2.00 -0.38 -4.73
N LEU A 76 1.50 -1.62 -4.72
CA LEU A 76 2.17 -2.76 -5.36
C LEU A 76 2.36 -2.52 -6.86
N LEU A 77 1.30 -2.10 -7.56
CA LEU A 77 1.37 -1.78 -8.98
C LEU A 77 2.31 -0.61 -9.27
N GLY A 78 2.25 0.46 -8.48
CA GLY A 78 3.12 1.62 -8.61
C GLY A 78 4.59 1.26 -8.42
N ILE A 79 4.91 0.39 -7.47
CA ILE A 79 6.26 -0.15 -7.27
C ILE A 79 6.72 -0.97 -8.48
N ILE A 80 5.89 -1.89 -8.97
CA ILE A 80 6.23 -2.74 -10.12
C ILE A 80 6.51 -1.88 -11.35
N LEU A 81 5.60 -0.95 -11.66
CA LEU A 81 5.75 -0.02 -12.78
C LEU A 81 6.98 0.88 -12.59
N GLY A 82 7.17 1.43 -11.39
CA GLY A 82 8.33 2.25 -11.06
C GLY A 82 9.65 1.49 -11.17
N ALA A 83 9.68 0.19 -10.86
CA ALA A 83 10.85 -0.66 -11.07
C ALA A 83 11.15 -0.86 -12.57
N ILE A 84 10.11 -1.08 -13.40
CA ILE A 84 10.25 -1.23 -14.86
C ILE A 84 10.88 0.02 -15.50
N VAL A 85 10.47 1.22 -15.07
CA VAL A 85 11.02 2.49 -15.61
C VAL A 85 12.23 3.03 -14.84
N ALA A 86 12.81 2.24 -13.94
CA ALA A 86 13.94 2.63 -13.06
C ALA A 86 13.68 3.87 -12.17
N THR A 87 12.42 4.23 -11.94
CA THR A 87 12.00 5.35 -11.07
C THR A 87 11.08 4.88 -9.94
N ILE A 88 11.53 3.92 -9.13
CA ILE A 88 10.74 3.31 -8.03
C ILE A 88 10.17 4.36 -7.08
N LYS A 89 10.94 5.41 -6.73
CA LYS A 89 10.48 6.51 -5.86
C LYS A 89 9.23 7.20 -6.42
N ILE A 90 9.22 7.45 -7.73
CA ILE A 90 8.09 8.06 -8.43
C ILE A 90 6.91 7.08 -8.48
N GLY A 91 7.19 5.81 -8.76
CA GLY A 91 6.19 4.74 -8.75
C GLY A 91 5.47 4.60 -7.41
N ILE A 92 6.18 4.71 -6.29
CA ILE A 92 5.60 4.73 -4.93
C ILE A 92 4.66 5.92 -4.74
N ILE A 93 5.09 7.13 -5.12
CA ILE A 93 4.28 8.35 -4.97
C ILE A 93 3.02 8.26 -5.82
N VAL A 94 3.16 7.88 -7.09
CA VAL A 94 2.02 7.72 -8.01
C VAL A 94 1.08 6.62 -7.53
N GLY A 95 1.61 5.48 -7.11
CA GLY A 95 0.83 4.38 -6.56
C GLY A 95 0.00 4.79 -5.33
N LEU A 96 0.55 5.61 -4.44
CA LEU A 96 -0.17 6.14 -3.29
C LEU A 96 -1.32 7.07 -3.71
N ILE A 97 -1.04 8.02 -4.60
CA ILE A 97 -2.05 8.96 -5.12
C ILE A 97 -3.18 8.21 -5.81
N VAL A 98 -2.85 7.29 -6.72
CA VAL A 98 -3.83 6.46 -7.44
C VAL A 98 -4.65 5.61 -6.46
N GLY A 99 -4.02 5.02 -5.44
CA GLY A 99 -4.71 4.24 -4.42
C GLY A 99 -5.74 5.05 -3.64
N ILE A 100 -5.41 6.28 -3.25
CA ILE A 100 -6.33 7.19 -2.58
C ILE A 100 -7.50 7.55 -3.50
N ILE A 101 -7.21 7.92 -4.76
CA ILE A 101 -8.25 8.26 -5.75
C ILE A 101 -9.18 7.07 -5.99
N ALA A 102 -8.63 5.87 -6.17
CA ALA A 102 -9.42 4.65 -6.36
C ALA A 102 -10.33 4.36 -5.16
N GLY A 103 -9.85 4.58 -3.93
CA GLY A 103 -10.66 4.48 -2.72
C GLY A 103 -11.85 5.44 -2.72
N TYR A 104 -11.64 6.69 -3.12
CA TYR A 104 -12.71 7.68 -3.24
C TYR A 104 -13.70 7.36 -4.38
N VAL A 105 -13.21 6.93 -5.54
CA VAL A 105 -14.05 6.52 -6.67
C VAL A 105 -14.94 5.35 -6.28
N TRP A 106 -14.41 4.35 -5.58
CA TRP A 106 -15.21 3.25 -5.05
C TRP A 106 -16.25 3.76 -4.03
N GLU A 107 -15.86 4.64 -3.11
CA GLU A 107 -16.80 5.22 -2.16
C GLU A 107 -17.96 5.94 -2.85
N PHE A 108 -17.67 6.72 -3.90
CA PHE A 108 -18.66 7.45 -4.69
C PHE A 108 -19.63 6.52 -5.43
N ILE A 109 -19.11 5.52 -6.15
CA ILE A 109 -19.94 4.53 -6.89
C ILE A 109 -20.84 3.76 -5.92
N ALA A 110 -20.32 3.37 -4.75
CA ALA A 110 -21.09 2.66 -3.75
C ALA A 110 -22.24 3.52 -3.17
N LYS A 111 -22.01 4.82 -2.95
CA LYS A 111 -23.07 5.74 -2.50
C LYS A 111 -24.17 5.90 -3.55
N GLN A 112 -23.82 5.97 -4.84
CA GLN A 112 -24.81 6.07 -5.91
C GLN A 112 -25.66 4.80 -6.04
N ARG A 113 -25.06 3.61 -5.91
CA ARG A 113 -25.81 2.34 -5.89
C ARG A 113 -26.71 2.19 -4.68
N GLY A 114 -26.33 2.74 -3.52
CA GLY A 114 -27.17 2.76 -2.32
C GLY A 114 -28.34 3.73 -2.38
N ASN A 115 -28.25 4.80 -3.17
CA ASN A 115 -29.32 5.79 -3.36
C ASN A 115 -30.24 5.49 -4.56
N GLY A 116 -29.80 4.71 -5.56
CA GLY A 116 -30.61 4.33 -6.73
C GLY A 116 -31.46 3.08 -6.55
N GLY A 117 -31.55 2.54 -5.32
CA GLY A 117 -32.37 1.38 -4.95
C GLY A 117 -33.67 1.75 -4.23
N LYS A 118 -34.21 2.95 -4.47
CA LYS A 118 -35.56 3.35 -4.11
C LYS A 118 -36.30 3.80 -5.35
#